data_AF-A0A0K1EZK4-F1
#
_entry.id   AF-A0A0K1EZK4-F1
#
_cell.length_a   1.000
_cell.length_b   1.000
_cell.length_c   1.000
_cell.angle_alpha   90.00
_cell.angle_beta   90.00
_cell.angle_gamma   90.00
#
_symmetry.space_group_name_H-M   'P 1'
#
loop_
_entity.id
_entity.type
_entity.pdbx_description
1 polymer ?
#
loop_
_entity_poly.entity_id
_entity_poly.type
_entity_poly.pdbx_seq_one_letter_code
_entity_poly.pdbx_strand_id
1 'polypeptide(L)'
;MNIRSQFEEYLRPGKPRLVIGAVCGVATLVLAAIALLIYAGVIGRTSKENAVAFNPTDRSLEGTSVYFDVVSLDTYAAHRDDHYYYLATDSEDYAIVVCMRASEEKRFADQQEYWQSQKVNTGEVSSTPKPVRIYGVASKMPDNLVDTLATSYGVSAANLTEKVGVLYIDTMTTPRDAMMTPFIVAAIVAAIFGGILLFGYFAQIKVARRCLDRLDREGATQQAWAELQNYLSTTGGSANPALTANFIVSKKEGAVIAYADIVWIYQHVMRRNFVPVSSNVVCRLRDLDFINICSQGGKGRANVINEVFSAVSARNPAAMIGYSDENVKAFDAFQRQNR
;
A
#
# COMPACT_ATOMS: atom_id res chain seq x y z
N MET A 1 -41.63 -6.88 -8.09
CA MET A 1 -40.60 -6.50 -7.09
C MET A 1 -41.28 -5.66 -6.01
N ASN A 2 -41.08 -5.97 -4.74
CA ASN A 2 -41.58 -5.14 -3.63
C ASN A 2 -40.80 -3.80 -3.60
N ILE A 3 -41.41 -2.71 -3.16
CA ILE A 3 -40.80 -1.37 -3.04
C ILE A 3 -39.45 -1.43 -2.32
N ARG A 4 -39.36 -2.18 -1.22
CA ARG A 4 -38.10 -2.38 -0.50
C ARG A 4 -36.97 -2.87 -1.41
N SER A 5 -37.23 -3.86 -2.26
CA SER A 5 -36.22 -4.41 -3.17
C SER A 5 -35.76 -3.42 -4.24
N GLN A 6 -36.66 -2.55 -4.71
CA GLN A 6 -36.29 -1.46 -5.63
C GLN A 6 -35.39 -0.43 -4.93
N PHE A 7 -35.69 -0.11 -3.67
CA PHE A 7 -34.90 0.82 -2.87
C PHE A 7 -33.50 0.25 -2.56
N GLU A 8 -33.42 -1.03 -2.18
CA GLU A 8 -32.15 -1.75 -1.99
C GLU A 8 -31.30 -1.72 -3.26
N GLU A 9 -31.90 -1.95 -4.43
CA GLU A 9 -31.20 -1.90 -5.71
C GLU A 9 -30.67 -0.50 -6.04
N TYR A 10 -31.45 0.55 -5.77
CA TYR A 10 -31.02 1.93 -5.97
C TYR A 10 -29.82 2.32 -5.11
N LEU A 11 -29.81 1.91 -3.84
CA LEU A 11 -28.75 2.20 -2.87
C LEU A 11 -27.52 1.30 -3.05
N ARG A 12 -27.63 0.23 -3.83
CA ARG A 12 -26.55 -0.74 -4.02
C ARG A 12 -25.31 -0.06 -4.61
N PRO A 13 -24.12 -0.34 -4.07
CA PRO A 13 -22.89 0.19 -4.65
C PRO A 13 -22.72 -0.32 -6.08
N GLY A 14 -22.05 0.48 -6.92
CA GLY A 14 -21.76 0.09 -8.29
C GLY A 14 -21.01 -1.25 -8.38
N LYS A 15 -21.42 -2.09 -9.33
CA LYS A 15 -20.78 -3.38 -9.64
C LYS A 15 -19.25 -3.32 -9.84
N PRO A 16 -18.64 -2.25 -10.38
CA PRO A 16 -17.20 -2.20 -10.58
C PRO A 16 -16.38 -2.43 -9.31
N ARG A 17 -16.81 -1.91 -8.14
CA ARG A 17 -16.08 -2.10 -6.88
C ARG A 17 -16.00 -3.58 -6.48
N LEU A 18 -17.10 -4.30 -6.63
CA LEU A 18 -17.16 -5.74 -6.35
C LEU A 18 -16.32 -6.54 -7.35
N VAL A 19 -16.47 -6.25 -8.64
CA VAL A 19 -15.76 -6.98 -9.70
C VAL A 19 -14.26 -6.77 -9.59
N ILE A 20 -13.80 -5.52 -9.46
CA ILE A 20 -12.36 -5.22 -9.32
C ILE A 20 -11.82 -5.85 -8.04
N GLY A 21 -12.54 -5.72 -6.91
CA GLY A 21 -12.14 -6.36 -5.65
C GLY A 21 -11.99 -7.87 -5.76
N ALA A 22 -12.94 -8.54 -6.44
CA ALA A 22 -12.87 -9.99 -6.68
C ALA A 22 -11.70 -10.38 -7.60
N VAL A 23 -11.47 -9.62 -8.68
CA VAL A 23 -10.33 -9.84 -9.59
C VAL A 23 -9.00 -9.70 -8.85
N CYS A 24 -8.86 -8.68 -7.99
CA CYS A 24 -7.68 -8.52 -7.14
C CYS A 24 -7.49 -9.71 -6.18
N GLY A 25 -8.59 -10.24 -5.63
CA GLY A 25 -8.55 -11.45 -4.80
C GLY A 25 -8.04 -12.68 -5.57
N VAL A 26 -8.54 -12.90 -6.79
CA VAL A 26 -8.07 -13.99 -7.66
C VAL A 26 -6.60 -13.80 -8.02
N ALA A 27 -6.19 -12.59 -8.42
CA ALA A 27 -4.81 -12.28 -8.74
C ALA A 27 -3.87 -12.55 -7.55
N THR A 28 -4.30 -12.20 -6.33
CA THR A 28 -3.54 -12.49 -5.09
C THR A 28 -3.29 -13.99 -4.95
N LEU A 29 -4.32 -14.83 -5.14
CA LEU A 29 -4.20 -16.29 -5.03
C LEU A 29 -3.25 -16.86 -6.08
N VAL A 30 -3.34 -16.37 -7.32
CA VAL A 30 -2.46 -16.81 -8.42
C VAL A 30 -1.01 -16.45 -8.13
N LEU A 31 -0.73 -15.21 -7.72
CA LEU A 31 0.62 -14.75 -7.41
C LEU A 31 1.22 -15.50 -6.21
N ALA A 32 0.42 -15.74 -5.16
CA ALA A 32 0.84 -16.54 -4.02
C ALA A 32 1.13 -18.00 -4.41
N ALA A 33 0.33 -18.60 -5.29
CA ALA A 33 0.58 -19.94 -5.81
C ALA A 33 1.88 -20.03 -6.61
N ILE A 34 2.18 -19.02 -7.45
CA ILE A 34 3.45 -18.95 -8.18
C ILE A 34 4.63 -18.88 -7.20
N ALA A 35 4.56 -18.00 -6.19
CA ALA A 35 5.60 -17.90 -5.16
C ALA A 35 5.79 -19.23 -4.42
N LEU A 36 4.71 -19.94 -4.09
CA LEU A 36 4.78 -21.28 -3.48
C LEU A 36 5.42 -22.33 -4.39
N LEU A 37 5.16 -22.31 -5.69
CA LEU A 37 5.77 -23.23 -6.65
C LEU A 37 7.27 -22.96 -6.83
N ILE A 38 7.69 -21.69 -6.76
CA ILE A 38 9.10 -21.32 -6.71
C ILE A 38 9.73 -21.80 -5.40
N TYR A 39 9.06 -21.56 -4.26
CA TYR A 39 9.52 -22.02 -2.95
C TYR A 39 9.73 -23.54 -2.90
N ALA A 40 8.79 -24.31 -3.45
CA ALA A 40 8.84 -25.76 -3.55
C ALA A 40 9.90 -26.27 -4.56
N GLY A 41 10.57 -25.39 -5.30
CA GLY A 41 11.56 -25.76 -6.31
C GLY A 41 10.95 -26.46 -7.54
N VAL A 42 9.66 -26.24 -7.79
CA VAL A 42 8.95 -26.69 -9.01
C VAL A 42 9.27 -25.74 -10.17
N ILE A 43 9.37 -24.44 -9.89
CA ILE A 43 9.73 -23.40 -10.86
C ILE A 43 11.10 -22.81 -10.51
N GLY A 44 11.99 -22.69 -11.51
CA GLY A 44 13.30 -22.03 -11.38
C GLY A 44 14.27 -22.69 -10.41
N ARG A 45 14.51 -24.01 -10.58
CA ARG A 45 15.61 -24.70 -9.90
C ARG A 45 16.94 -24.03 -10.25
N THR A 46 17.49 -23.30 -9.29
CA THR A 46 18.80 -22.69 -9.37
C THR A 46 19.74 -23.49 -8.48
N SER A 47 20.65 -24.25 -9.11
CA SER A 47 21.76 -24.92 -8.44
C SER A 47 23.05 -24.16 -8.76
N LYS A 48 24.08 -24.31 -7.91
CA LYS A 48 25.43 -23.78 -8.17
C LYS A 48 26.02 -24.29 -9.50
N GLU A 49 25.50 -25.39 -10.03
CA GLU A 49 25.94 -26.00 -11.30
C GLU A 49 25.54 -25.17 -12.52
N ASN A 50 24.51 -24.32 -12.41
CA ASN A 50 24.05 -23.45 -13.50
C ASN A 50 24.57 -22.01 -13.38
N ALA A 51 25.52 -21.76 -12.47
CA ALA A 51 26.07 -20.42 -12.27
C ALA A 51 26.93 -20.01 -13.49
N VAL A 52 26.71 -18.79 -13.99
CA VAL A 52 27.49 -18.22 -15.10
C VAL A 52 28.58 -17.30 -14.57
N ALA A 53 29.61 -17.03 -15.37
CA ALA A 53 30.65 -16.08 -14.99
C ALA A 53 30.04 -14.68 -14.81
N PHE A 54 30.40 -14.01 -13.72
CA PHE A 54 29.85 -12.70 -13.41
C PHE A 54 30.46 -11.61 -14.30
N ASN A 55 29.59 -10.79 -14.91
CA ASN A 55 29.97 -9.55 -15.56
C ASN A 55 29.13 -8.40 -14.97
N PRO A 56 29.72 -7.49 -14.17
CA PRO A 56 28.97 -6.44 -13.48
C PRO A 56 28.41 -5.36 -14.40
N THR A 57 28.77 -5.33 -15.69
CA THR A 57 28.19 -4.43 -16.69
C THR A 57 26.99 -5.03 -17.43
N ASP A 58 26.84 -6.36 -17.38
CA ASP A 58 25.76 -7.06 -18.07
C ASP A 58 24.50 -7.13 -17.20
N ARG A 59 23.60 -6.16 -17.41
CA ARG A 59 22.32 -6.07 -16.70
C ARG A 59 21.41 -7.28 -16.89
N SER A 60 21.63 -8.10 -17.91
CA SER A 60 20.83 -9.32 -18.12
C SER A 60 21.07 -10.38 -17.04
N LEU A 61 22.19 -10.27 -16.30
CA LEU A 61 22.51 -11.17 -15.20
C LEU A 61 21.72 -10.88 -13.92
N GLU A 62 21.02 -9.74 -13.82
CA GLU A 62 20.28 -9.38 -12.60
C GLU A 62 19.28 -10.49 -12.19
N GLY A 63 19.41 -10.96 -10.94
CA GLY A 63 18.59 -12.06 -10.39
C GLY A 63 19.07 -13.47 -10.75
N THR A 64 20.14 -13.63 -11.53
CA THR A 64 20.70 -14.94 -11.91
C THR A 64 21.81 -15.40 -10.97
N SER A 65 22.05 -16.71 -10.95
CA SER A 65 23.17 -17.28 -10.20
C SER A 65 24.46 -17.04 -10.98
N VAL A 66 25.45 -16.45 -10.31
CA VAL A 66 26.74 -16.13 -10.91
C VAL A 66 27.90 -16.61 -10.04
N TYR A 67 29.08 -16.70 -10.62
CA TYR A 67 30.33 -16.96 -9.90
C TYR A 67 31.44 -15.99 -10.30
N PHE A 68 32.41 -15.82 -9.41
CA PHE A 68 33.61 -15.05 -9.65
C PHE A 68 34.80 -15.69 -8.92
N ASP A 69 35.98 -15.68 -9.54
CA ASP A 69 37.19 -16.29 -9.00
C ASP A 69 38.05 -15.20 -8.33
N VAL A 70 37.97 -15.13 -6.99
CA VAL A 70 38.60 -14.06 -6.20
C VAL A 70 40.08 -14.35 -5.98
N VAL A 71 40.94 -13.44 -6.41
CA VAL A 71 42.40 -13.45 -6.19
C VAL A 71 42.82 -12.43 -5.14
N SER A 72 42.13 -11.29 -5.06
CA SER A 72 42.37 -10.30 -4.00
C SER A 72 41.04 -9.81 -3.44
N LEU A 73 41.02 -9.50 -2.14
CA LEU A 73 39.83 -9.02 -1.44
C LEU A 73 40.23 -7.91 -0.47
N ASP A 74 39.50 -6.80 -0.47
CA ASP A 74 39.72 -5.72 0.48
C ASP A 74 39.26 -6.05 1.92
N THR A 75 39.45 -5.06 2.80
CA THR A 75 38.64 -4.95 4.02
C THR A 75 37.36 -4.24 3.65
N TYR A 76 36.21 -4.68 4.19
CA TYR A 76 34.89 -4.16 3.82
C TYR A 76 34.88 -2.62 3.70
N ALA A 77 34.43 -2.13 2.54
CA ALA A 77 34.34 -0.70 2.23
C ALA A 77 33.01 -0.08 2.70
N ALA A 78 31.99 -0.91 2.88
CA ALA A 78 30.71 -0.51 3.46
C ALA A 78 30.10 -1.70 4.21
N HIS A 79 29.24 -1.41 5.20
CA HIS A 79 28.43 -2.44 5.84
C HIS A 79 27.07 -1.88 6.25
N ARG A 80 26.07 -2.75 6.29
CA ARG A 80 24.75 -2.48 6.86
C ARG A 80 24.22 -3.76 7.49
N ASP A 81 23.99 -3.72 8.79
CA ASP A 81 23.53 -4.89 9.56
C ASP A 81 24.48 -6.09 9.38
N ASP A 82 24.02 -7.19 8.79
CA ASP A 82 24.83 -8.38 8.48
C ASP A 82 25.37 -8.42 7.05
N HIS A 83 25.18 -7.36 6.26
CA HIS A 83 25.65 -7.22 4.89
C HIS A 83 26.94 -6.42 4.85
N TYR A 84 28.04 -7.07 4.49
CA TYR A 84 29.36 -6.45 4.34
C TYR A 84 29.75 -6.43 2.87
N TYR A 85 30.16 -5.26 2.38
CA TYR A 85 30.49 -5.02 0.98
C TYR A 85 32.00 -4.89 0.80
N TYR A 86 32.54 -5.75 -0.04
CA TYR A 86 33.97 -5.88 -0.32
C TYR A 86 34.24 -5.57 -1.79
N LEU A 87 35.42 -5.07 -2.07
CA LEU A 87 36.01 -5.01 -3.40
C LEU A 87 36.86 -6.27 -3.62
N ALA A 88 36.52 -7.05 -4.64
CA ALA A 88 37.24 -8.26 -5.01
C ALA A 88 37.83 -8.10 -6.42
N THR A 89 39.01 -8.66 -6.67
CA THR A 89 39.58 -8.75 -8.02
C THR A 89 39.90 -10.18 -8.41
N ASP A 90 39.88 -10.46 -9.71
CA ASP A 90 40.39 -11.70 -10.28
C ASP A 90 41.88 -11.60 -10.65
N SER A 91 42.37 -12.58 -11.41
CA SER A 91 43.75 -12.63 -11.90
C SER A 91 44.07 -11.60 -12.98
N GLU A 92 43.06 -10.96 -13.59
CA GLU A 92 43.23 -9.93 -14.61
C GLU A 92 43.05 -8.51 -14.02
N ASP A 93 43.07 -8.39 -12.69
CA ASP A 93 42.78 -7.16 -11.93
C ASP A 93 41.38 -6.58 -12.21
N TYR A 94 40.44 -7.41 -12.68
CA TYR A 94 39.06 -6.99 -12.87
C TYR A 94 38.35 -6.87 -11.54
N ALA A 95 37.90 -5.66 -11.19
CA ALA A 95 37.33 -5.37 -9.87
C ALA A 95 35.80 -5.48 -9.85
N ILE A 96 35.27 -6.13 -8.82
CA ILE A 96 33.83 -6.27 -8.58
C ILE A 96 33.48 -5.98 -7.13
N VAL A 97 32.21 -5.64 -6.87
CA VAL A 97 31.69 -5.56 -5.50
C VAL A 97 31.05 -6.90 -5.13
N VAL A 98 31.30 -7.34 -3.90
CA VAL A 98 30.77 -8.56 -3.32
C VAL A 98 30.13 -8.27 -1.97
N CYS A 99 28.90 -8.72 -1.76
CA CYS A 99 28.21 -8.67 -0.49
C CYS A 99 28.21 -10.06 0.17
N MET A 100 28.74 -10.16 1.37
CA MET A 100 28.74 -11.40 2.15
C MET A 100 28.63 -11.19 3.66
N ARG A 101 28.29 -12.25 4.38
CA ARG A 101 28.32 -12.25 5.84
C ARG A 101 29.77 -12.27 6.33
N ALA A 102 30.05 -11.63 7.46
CA ALA A 102 31.36 -11.70 8.12
C ALA A 102 31.84 -13.13 8.43
N SER A 103 30.93 -14.11 8.56
CA SER A 103 31.29 -15.52 8.74
C SER A 103 31.93 -16.15 7.49
N GLU A 104 31.60 -15.67 6.29
CA GLU A 104 32.12 -16.19 5.03
C GLU A 104 33.47 -15.57 4.65
N GLU A 105 33.75 -14.35 5.14
CA GLU A 105 35.02 -13.62 4.96
C GLU A 105 36.24 -14.46 5.35
N LYS A 106 36.12 -15.30 6.40
CA LYS A 106 37.22 -16.16 6.89
C LYS A 106 37.82 -17.09 5.83
N ARG A 107 37.07 -17.38 4.75
CA ARG A 107 37.54 -18.21 3.63
C ARG A 107 38.48 -17.46 2.68
N PHE A 108 38.58 -16.14 2.80
CA PHE A 108 39.34 -15.26 1.94
C PHE A 108 40.57 -14.65 2.63
N ALA A 109 41.04 -15.27 3.73
CA ALA A 109 42.16 -14.76 4.52
C ALA A 109 43.43 -14.53 3.66
N ASP A 110 43.78 -15.51 2.80
CA ASP A 110 44.94 -15.40 1.91
C ASP A 110 44.76 -14.27 0.87
N GLN A 111 43.54 -14.08 0.36
CA GLN A 111 43.20 -13.02 -0.59
C GLN A 111 43.28 -11.63 0.06
N GLN A 112 42.91 -11.51 1.34
CA GLN A 112 43.03 -10.27 2.10
C GLN A 112 44.49 -9.96 2.45
N GLU A 113 45.28 -10.95 2.85
CA GLU A 113 46.72 -10.77 3.08
C GLU A 113 47.42 -10.30 1.81
N TYR A 114 47.09 -10.91 0.66
CA TYR A 114 47.61 -10.50 -0.64
C TYR A 114 47.23 -9.06 -0.97
N TRP A 115 45.96 -8.66 -0.82
CA TRP A 115 45.51 -7.28 -1.04
C TRP A 115 46.27 -6.27 -0.17
N GLN A 116 46.49 -6.58 1.10
CA GLN A 116 47.25 -5.69 2.00
C GLN A 116 48.72 -5.60 1.58
N SER A 117 49.34 -6.72 1.17
CA SER A 117 50.73 -6.72 0.70
C SER A 117 50.95 -5.81 -0.52
N GLN A 118 49.94 -5.68 -1.39
CA GLN A 118 49.99 -4.78 -2.55
C GLN A 118 49.92 -3.28 -2.17
N LYS A 119 49.38 -2.95 -0.99
CA LYS A 119 49.30 -1.57 -0.50
C LYS A 119 50.57 -1.11 0.22
N VAL A 120 51.34 -2.05 0.75
CA VAL A 120 52.55 -1.74 1.52
C VAL A 120 53.73 -1.65 0.55
N ASN A 121 54.35 -0.47 0.48
CA ASN A 121 55.49 -0.19 -0.40
C ASN A 121 56.80 -0.75 0.20
N THR A 122 56.80 -2.01 0.64
CA THR A 122 57.92 -2.69 1.33
C THR A 122 58.79 -3.54 0.40
N GLY A 123 58.44 -3.68 -0.87
CA GLY A 123 59.21 -4.48 -1.84
C GLY A 123 59.00 -5.99 -1.73
N GLU A 124 58.29 -6.46 -0.70
CA GLU A 124 57.78 -7.85 -0.58
C GLU A 124 56.28 -7.86 -0.81
N VAL A 125 55.86 -8.30 -1.99
CA VAL A 125 54.46 -8.63 -2.30
C VAL A 125 54.28 -10.12 -2.04
N SER A 126 53.27 -10.51 -1.26
CA SER A 126 52.96 -11.91 -1.04
C SER A 126 52.72 -12.62 -2.37
N SER A 127 53.10 -13.89 -2.50
CA SER A 127 52.84 -14.66 -3.72
C SER A 127 51.33 -14.69 -4.01
N THR A 128 50.93 -14.48 -5.27
CA THR A 128 49.53 -14.49 -5.67
C THR A 128 48.83 -15.76 -5.20
N PRO A 129 47.77 -15.66 -4.36
CA PRO A 129 47.10 -16.82 -3.81
C PRO A 129 46.30 -17.55 -4.89
N LYS A 130 45.95 -18.81 -4.62
CA LYS A 130 45.05 -19.55 -5.51
C LYS A 130 43.68 -18.87 -5.53
N PRO A 131 43.04 -18.69 -6.71
CA PRO A 131 41.72 -18.09 -6.77
C PRO A 131 40.70 -18.89 -5.95
N VAL A 132 39.88 -18.18 -5.17
CA VAL A 132 38.77 -18.75 -4.40
C VAL A 132 37.47 -18.37 -5.09
N ARG A 133 36.75 -19.38 -5.59
CA ARG A 133 35.46 -19.16 -6.25
C ARG A 133 34.37 -18.76 -5.26
N ILE A 134 33.73 -17.63 -5.53
CA ILE A 134 32.53 -17.17 -4.85
C ILE A 134 31.30 -17.37 -5.73
N TYR A 135 30.17 -17.67 -5.11
CA TYR A 135 28.87 -17.85 -5.76
C TYR A 135 27.85 -16.91 -5.11
N GLY A 136 26.96 -16.35 -5.90
CA GLY A 136 25.85 -15.55 -5.40
C GLY A 136 24.85 -15.19 -6.49
N VAL A 137 23.99 -14.23 -6.19
CA VAL A 137 23.05 -13.62 -7.13
C VAL A 137 23.63 -12.30 -7.62
N ALA A 138 23.61 -12.07 -8.93
CA ALA A 138 23.92 -10.76 -9.47
C ALA A 138 22.79 -9.77 -9.13
N SER A 139 23.11 -8.75 -8.35
CA SER A 139 22.14 -7.78 -7.81
C SER A 139 22.52 -6.37 -8.25
N LYS A 140 21.53 -5.54 -8.59
CA LYS A 140 21.78 -4.14 -8.92
C LYS A 140 22.31 -3.37 -7.71
N MET A 141 23.40 -2.62 -7.88
CA MET A 141 23.90 -1.73 -6.83
C MET A 141 22.88 -0.61 -6.56
N PRO A 142 22.43 -0.44 -5.30
CA PRO A 142 21.64 0.73 -4.90
C PRO A 142 22.47 2.03 -5.00
N ASP A 143 21.85 3.13 -5.41
CA ASP A 143 22.55 4.42 -5.58
C ASP A 143 23.29 4.86 -4.29
N ASN A 144 22.65 4.66 -3.13
CA ASN A 144 23.26 4.97 -1.83
C ASN A 144 24.48 4.09 -1.50
N LEU A 145 24.54 2.86 -2.00
CA LEU A 145 25.72 2.00 -1.85
C LEU A 145 26.86 2.51 -2.71
N VAL A 146 26.58 2.90 -3.97
CA VAL A 146 27.59 3.47 -4.88
C VAL A 146 28.21 4.71 -4.27
N ASP A 147 27.41 5.62 -3.72
CA ASP A 147 27.91 6.85 -3.06
C ASP A 147 28.77 6.54 -1.83
N THR A 148 28.37 5.55 -1.03
CA THR A 148 29.10 5.14 0.18
C THR A 148 30.47 4.56 -0.19
N LEU A 149 30.49 3.65 -1.16
CA LEU A 149 31.73 3.04 -1.66
C LEU A 149 32.64 4.10 -2.30
N ALA A 150 32.08 5.00 -3.11
CA ALA A 150 32.83 6.06 -3.78
C ALA A 150 33.50 6.99 -2.75
N THR A 151 32.78 7.33 -1.68
CA THR A 151 33.32 8.09 -0.54
C THR A 151 34.43 7.34 0.19
N SER A 152 34.24 6.04 0.48
CA SER A 152 35.25 5.20 1.14
C SER A 152 36.55 5.12 0.33
N TYR A 153 36.44 5.18 -1.00
CA TYR A 153 37.57 5.09 -1.91
C TYR A 153 38.11 6.45 -2.39
N GLY A 154 37.49 7.56 -1.96
CA GLY A 154 37.90 8.91 -2.39
C GLY A 154 37.73 9.17 -3.88
N VAL A 155 36.78 8.50 -4.55
CA VAL A 155 36.50 8.63 -5.99
C VAL A 155 35.07 9.15 -6.21
N SER A 156 34.76 9.58 -7.44
CA SER A 156 33.38 9.90 -7.81
C SER A 156 32.54 8.63 -8.02
N ALA A 157 31.23 8.70 -7.80
CA ALA A 157 30.29 7.60 -8.06
C ALA A 157 30.35 7.10 -9.51
N ALA A 158 30.54 8.02 -10.47
CA ALA A 158 30.69 7.69 -11.89
C ALA A 158 31.98 6.88 -12.15
N ASN A 159 33.12 7.31 -11.59
CA ASN A 159 34.39 6.60 -11.74
C ASN A 159 34.37 5.23 -11.05
N LEU A 160 33.67 5.11 -9.92
CA LEU A 160 33.47 3.82 -9.27
C LEU A 160 32.65 2.89 -10.19
N THR A 161 31.51 3.35 -10.67
CA THR A 161 30.61 2.57 -11.54
C THR A 161 31.30 2.12 -12.84
N GLU A 162 32.18 2.96 -13.40
CA GLU A 162 33.01 2.60 -14.56
C GLU A 162 33.97 1.43 -14.25
N LYS A 163 34.53 1.39 -13.03
CA LYS A 163 35.48 0.37 -12.60
C LYS A 163 34.84 -0.94 -12.16
N VAL A 164 33.77 -0.88 -11.36
CA VAL A 164 33.16 -2.08 -10.73
C VAL A 164 31.83 -2.49 -11.33
N GLY A 165 31.34 -1.73 -12.32
CA GLY A 165 30.05 -1.94 -12.98
C GLY A 165 28.84 -1.55 -12.14
N VAL A 166 27.66 -1.98 -12.60
CA VAL A 166 26.35 -1.62 -12.03
C VAL A 166 25.72 -2.74 -11.19
N LEU A 167 26.29 -3.94 -11.25
CA LEU A 167 25.87 -5.10 -10.46
C LEU A 167 26.95 -5.48 -9.45
N TYR A 168 26.54 -6.08 -8.34
CA TYR A 168 27.41 -6.74 -7.37
C TYR A 168 26.97 -8.20 -7.16
N ILE A 169 27.85 -9.03 -6.60
CA ILE A 169 27.48 -10.40 -6.20
C ILE A 169 26.93 -10.37 -4.78
N ASP A 170 25.67 -10.75 -4.61
CA ASP A 170 25.05 -10.97 -3.31
C ASP A 170 25.07 -12.47 -2.95
N THR A 171 25.88 -12.84 -1.96
CA THR A 171 25.96 -14.22 -1.47
C THR A 171 24.84 -14.59 -0.49
N MET A 172 24.12 -13.59 0.02
CA MET A 172 23.12 -13.74 1.08
C MET A 172 21.72 -13.97 0.52
N THR A 173 21.46 -13.45 -0.69
CA THR A 173 20.23 -13.70 -1.42
C THR A 173 20.34 -14.99 -2.22
N THR A 174 19.39 -15.92 -2.06
CA THR A 174 19.33 -17.07 -2.97
C THR A 174 18.63 -16.65 -4.28
N PRO A 175 18.98 -17.25 -5.43
CA PRO A 175 18.28 -16.92 -6.68
C PRO A 175 16.77 -17.24 -6.59
N ARG A 176 16.40 -18.18 -5.72
CA ARG A 176 15.01 -18.48 -5.36
C ARG A 176 14.32 -17.29 -4.69
N ASP A 177 14.99 -16.63 -3.74
CA ASP A 177 14.44 -15.47 -3.02
C ASP A 177 14.29 -14.26 -3.95
N ALA A 178 15.30 -14.01 -4.80
CA ALA A 178 15.24 -12.97 -5.82
C ALA A 178 14.05 -13.18 -6.78
N MET A 179 13.79 -14.43 -7.18
CA MET A 179 12.70 -14.76 -8.09
C MET A 179 11.31 -14.75 -7.41
N MET A 180 11.20 -15.09 -6.13
CA MET A 180 9.92 -15.06 -5.39
C MET A 180 9.46 -13.66 -5.00
N THR A 181 10.40 -12.81 -4.57
CA THR A 181 10.09 -11.54 -3.89
C THR A 181 9.10 -10.65 -4.67
N PRO A 182 9.23 -10.46 -6.00
CA PRO A 182 8.27 -9.65 -6.76
C PRO A 182 6.84 -10.19 -6.71
N PHE A 183 6.66 -11.51 -6.74
CA PHE A 183 5.33 -12.13 -6.69
C PHE A 183 4.67 -11.95 -5.32
N ILE A 184 5.45 -12.07 -4.24
CA ILE A 184 4.96 -11.84 -2.87
C ILE A 184 4.53 -10.39 -2.70
N VAL A 185 5.37 -9.43 -3.12
CA VAL A 185 5.07 -8.00 -3.04
C VAL A 185 3.81 -7.66 -3.84
N ALA A 186 3.71 -8.16 -5.08
CA ALA A 186 2.52 -7.96 -5.92
C ALA A 186 1.25 -8.56 -5.30
N ALA A 187 1.34 -9.74 -4.69
CA ALA A 187 0.21 -10.39 -4.01
C ALA A 187 -0.29 -9.55 -2.82
N ILE A 188 0.62 -9.01 -1.99
CA ILE A 188 0.26 -8.16 -0.85
C ILE A 188 -0.45 -6.89 -1.33
N VAL A 189 0.09 -6.21 -2.34
CA VAL A 189 -0.51 -4.98 -2.89
C VAL A 189 -1.90 -5.27 -3.46
N ALA A 190 -2.06 -6.35 -4.22
CA ALA A 190 -3.35 -6.77 -4.77
C ALA A 190 -4.36 -7.09 -3.66
N ALA A 191 -3.93 -7.77 -2.60
CA ALA A 191 -4.78 -8.14 -1.47
C ALA A 191 -5.30 -6.91 -0.71
N ILE A 192 -4.41 -5.96 -0.41
CA ILE A 192 -4.78 -4.72 0.30
C ILE A 192 -5.76 -3.90 -0.55
N PHE A 193 -5.44 -3.69 -1.82
CA PHE A 193 -6.28 -2.89 -2.70
C PHE A 193 -7.66 -3.53 -2.92
N GLY A 194 -7.70 -4.84 -3.19
CA GLY A 194 -8.95 -5.59 -3.32
C GLY A 194 -9.76 -5.60 -2.03
N GLY A 195 -9.09 -5.77 -0.89
CA GLY A 195 -9.70 -5.74 0.44
C GLY A 195 -10.38 -4.41 0.75
N ILE A 196 -9.74 -3.28 0.45
CA ILE A 196 -10.33 -1.94 0.65
C ILE A 196 -11.60 -1.77 -0.20
N LEU A 197 -11.57 -2.18 -1.47
CA LEU A 197 -12.73 -2.07 -2.36
C LEU A 197 -13.91 -2.93 -1.90
N LEU A 198 -13.65 -4.18 -1.50
CA LEU A 198 -14.67 -5.09 -1.00
C LEU A 198 -15.23 -4.62 0.35
N PHE A 199 -14.36 -4.18 1.26
CA PHE A 199 -14.78 -3.63 2.55
C PHE A 199 -15.73 -2.44 2.35
N GLY A 200 -15.36 -1.48 1.49
CA GLY A 200 -16.22 -0.35 1.17
C GLY A 200 -17.55 -0.77 0.53
N TYR A 201 -17.54 -1.76 -0.36
CA TYR A 201 -18.75 -2.32 -0.98
C TYR A 201 -19.71 -2.92 0.07
N PHE A 202 -19.21 -3.80 0.94
CA PHE A 202 -20.02 -4.45 1.95
C PHE A 202 -20.45 -3.51 3.09
N ALA A 203 -19.61 -2.55 3.47
CA ALA A 203 -19.95 -1.52 4.45
C ALA A 203 -21.17 -0.71 3.98
N GLN A 204 -21.16 -0.25 2.72
CA GLN A 204 -22.29 0.48 2.15
C GLN A 204 -23.57 -0.38 2.08
N ILE A 205 -23.49 -1.66 1.71
CA ILE A 205 -24.64 -2.58 1.75
C ILE A 205 -25.19 -2.72 3.18
N LYS A 206 -24.32 -2.82 4.17
CA LYS A 206 -24.71 -2.96 5.58
C LYS A 206 -25.42 -1.69 6.07
N VAL A 207 -24.95 -0.50 5.70
CA VAL A 207 -25.62 0.77 6.00
C VAL A 207 -26.99 0.83 5.33
N ALA A 208 -27.08 0.50 4.03
CA ALA A 208 -28.34 0.52 3.29
C ALA A 208 -29.40 -0.39 3.89
N ARG A 209 -29.04 -1.63 4.22
CA ARG A 209 -29.95 -2.57 4.88
C ARG A 209 -30.43 -2.03 6.22
N ARG A 210 -29.52 -1.50 7.04
CA ARG A 210 -29.88 -0.94 8.35
C ARG A 210 -30.85 0.24 8.24
N CYS A 211 -30.60 1.16 7.30
CA CYS A 211 -31.50 2.29 7.04
C CYS A 211 -32.89 1.81 6.61
N LEU A 212 -32.96 0.82 5.72
CA LEU A 212 -34.22 0.29 5.23
C LEU A 212 -34.96 -0.53 6.30
N ASP A 213 -34.25 -1.31 7.11
CA ASP A 213 -34.83 -2.01 8.26
C ASP A 213 -35.41 -1.03 9.29
N ARG A 214 -34.82 0.16 9.45
CA ARG A 214 -35.42 1.22 10.27
C ARG A 214 -36.68 1.79 9.63
N LEU A 215 -36.64 2.17 8.35
CA LEU A 215 -37.80 2.71 7.64
C LEU A 215 -38.97 1.72 7.61
N ASP A 216 -38.71 0.43 7.48
CA ASP A 216 -39.74 -0.61 7.53
C ASP A 216 -40.38 -0.71 8.91
N ARG A 217 -39.58 -0.63 9.99
CA ARG A 217 -40.11 -0.60 11.37
C ARG A 217 -41.00 0.61 11.63
N GLU A 218 -40.71 1.73 10.98
CA GLU A 218 -41.46 2.98 11.11
C GLU A 218 -42.62 3.09 10.10
N GLY A 219 -42.77 2.12 9.18
CA GLY A 219 -43.78 2.17 8.12
C GLY A 219 -43.55 3.25 7.05
N ALA A 220 -42.33 3.80 6.97
CA ALA A 220 -41.98 4.96 6.16
C ALA A 220 -41.41 4.61 4.76
N THR A 221 -41.13 3.33 4.49
CA THR A 221 -40.44 2.88 3.26
C THR A 221 -41.16 3.27 1.96
N GLN A 222 -42.50 3.13 1.93
CA GLN A 222 -43.28 3.48 0.73
C GLN A 222 -43.25 4.98 0.45
N GLN A 223 -43.37 5.81 1.50
CA GLN A 223 -43.31 7.25 1.38
C GLN A 223 -41.91 7.71 0.92
N ALA A 224 -40.85 7.21 1.56
CA ALA A 224 -39.48 7.54 1.20
C ALA A 224 -39.15 7.19 -0.26
N TRP A 225 -39.66 6.06 -0.75
CA TRP A 225 -39.48 5.67 -2.15
C TRP A 225 -40.24 6.58 -3.13
N ALA A 226 -41.50 6.90 -2.83
CA ALA A 226 -42.31 7.79 -3.68
C ALA A 226 -41.70 9.19 -3.79
N GLU A 227 -41.24 9.74 -2.66
CA GLU A 227 -40.55 11.03 -2.61
C GLU A 227 -39.25 11.02 -3.41
N LEU A 228 -38.45 9.95 -3.28
CA LEU A 228 -37.21 9.80 -4.04
C LEU A 228 -37.50 9.75 -5.55
N GLN A 229 -38.49 8.97 -6.00
CA GLN A 229 -38.82 8.91 -7.43
C GLN A 229 -39.19 10.28 -7.99
N ASN A 230 -40.08 11.01 -7.30
CA ASN A 230 -40.47 12.36 -7.71
C ASN A 230 -39.26 13.32 -7.78
N TYR A 231 -38.37 13.23 -6.78
CA TYR A 231 -37.14 14.01 -6.77
C TYR A 231 -36.22 13.66 -7.95
N LEU A 232 -36.03 12.37 -8.26
CA LEU A 232 -35.19 11.94 -9.38
C LEU A 232 -35.76 12.38 -10.74
N SER A 233 -37.08 12.32 -10.91
CA SER A 233 -37.76 12.79 -12.12
C SER A 233 -37.61 14.29 -12.35
N THR A 234 -37.64 15.09 -11.27
CA THR A 234 -37.53 16.56 -11.35
C THR A 234 -36.11 17.07 -11.49
N THR A 235 -35.11 16.34 -10.96
CA THR A 235 -33.70 16.77 -10.93
C THR A 235 -32.80 16.06 -11.96
N GLY A 236 -33.37 15.21 -12.81
CA GLY A 236 -32.60 14.45 -13.81
C GLY A 236 -31.65 13.42 -13.19
N GLY A 237 -31.90 12.96 -11.96
CA GLY A 237 -31.19 11.86 -11.32
C GLY A 237 -29.76 12.13 -10.82
N SER A 238 -29.33 13.39 -10.74
CA SER A 238 -27.91 13.74 -10.51
C SER A 238 -27.54 14.16 -9.08
N ALA A 239 -28.50 14.49 -8.21
CA ALA A 239 -28.17 15.03 -6.89
C ALA A 239 -27.83 13.94 -5.87
N ASN A 240 -26.74 14.13 -5.12
CA ASN A 240 -26.34 13.25 -4.05
C ASN A 240 -25.63 14.06 -2.93
N PRO A 241 -26.23 14.17 -1.74
CA PRO A 241 -27.49 13.53 -1.32
C PRO A 241 -28.73 14.14 -1.98
N ALA A 242 -29.77 13.33 -2.18
CA ALA A 242 -31.10 13.77 -2.59
C ALA A 242 -31.89 14.22 -1.35
N LEU A 243 -32.32 15.48 -1.35
CA LEU A 243 -32.96 16.15 -0.21
C LEU A 243 -34.47 16.25 -0.46
N THR A 244 -35.21 15.17 -0.21
CA THR A 244 -36.66 15.11 -0.41
C THR A 244 -37.42 15.86 0.69
N ALA A 245 -38.76 15.84 0.66
CA ALA A 245 -39.58 16.57 1.63
C ALA A 245 -39.34 16.08 3.06
N ASN A 246 -39.31 14.76 3.27
CA ASN A 246 -39.20 14.15 4.60
C ASN A 246 -37.91 13.34 4.81
N PHE A 247 -37.13 13.08 3.76
CA PHE A 247 -35.95 12.22 3.84
C PHE A 247 -34.69 12.85 3.22
N ILE A 248 -33.54 12.36 3.68
CA ILE A 248 -32.23 12.50 3.05
C ILE A 248 -31.85 11.14 2.49
N VAL A 249 -31.61 11.06 1.18
CA VAL A 249 -31.15 9.83 0.50
C VAL A 249 -29.75 10.04 -0.05
N SER A 250 -28.77 9.31 0.46
CA SER A 250 -27.40 9.33 -0.02
C SER A 250 -27.05 8.04 -0.74
N LYS A 251 -27.03 8.06 -2.06
CA LYS A 251 -26.63 6.89 -2.87
C LYS A 251 -25.16 6.52 -2.68
N LYS A 252 -24.30 7.51 -2.36
CA LYS A 252 -22.85 7.27 -2.19
C LYS A 252 -22.55 6.57 -0.87
N GLU A 253 -23.24 6.97 0.19
CA GLU A 253 -23.10 6.37 1.52
C GLU A 253 -24.03 5.17 1.73
N GLY A 254 -24.99 4.94 0.81
CA GLY A 254 -26.02 3.93 0.95
C GLY A 254 -27.01 4.25 2.08
N ALA A 255 -27.23 5.53 2.38
CA ALA A 255 -27.99 5.96 3.55
C ALA A 255 -29.37 6.52 3.17
N VAL A 256 -30.38 6.24 4.00
CA VAL A 256 -31.68 6.92 3.98
C VAL A 256 -32.08 7.26 5.40
N ILE A 257 -32.44 8.52 5.65
CA ILE A 257 -32.74 9.04 6.99
C ILE A 257 -33.92 9.99 6.91
N ALA A 258 -34.92 9.84 7.78
CA ALA A 258 -35.98 10.83 7.94
C ALA A 258 -35.45 12.05 8.69
N TYR A 259 -35.85 13.27 8.30
CA TYR A 259 -35.39 14.48 9.02
C TYR A 259 -35.77 14.41 10.51
N ALA A 260 -36.94 13.88 10.83
CA ALA A 260 -37.46 13.77 12.20
C ALA A 260 -36.63 12.86 13.13
N ASP A 261 -35.82 11.96 12.56
CA ASP A 261 -34.95 11.06 13.32
C ASP A 261 -33.62 11.70 13.70
N ILE A 262 -33.23 12.78 13.02
CA ILE A 262 -31.96 13.46 13.24
C ILE A 262 -32.03 14.21 14.55
N VAL A 263 -31.20 13.81 15.51
CA VAL A 263 -31.05 14.48 16.80
C VAL A 263 -29.92 15.50 16.73
N TRP A 264 -28.81 15.13 16.11
CA TRP A 264 -27.65 16.02 15.95
C TRP A 264 -26.98 15.80 14.59
N ILE A 265 -26.66 16.87 13.89
CA ILE A 265 -25.92 16.84 12.63
C ILE A 265 -24.69 17.74 12.72
N TYR A 266 -23.54 17.24 12.29
CA TYR A 266 -22.30 18.01 12.30
C TYR A 266 -21.34 17.61 11.18
N GLN A 267 -20.43 18.53 10.87
CA GLN A 267 -19.39 18.33 9.88
C GLN A 267 -18.13 17.82 10.57
N HIS A 268 -17.65 16.66 10.13
CA HIS A 268 -16.35 16.13 10.53
C HIS A 268 -15.32 16.40 9.43
N VAL A 269 -14.32 17.23 9.72
CA VAL A 269 -13.27 17.61 8.75
C VAL A 269 -12.02 16.79 8.98
N MET A 270 -11.64 15.97 8.01
CA MET A 270 -10.36 15.26 8.05
C MET A 270 -9.26 16.18 7.51
N ARG A 271 -8.17 16.32 8.27
CA ARG A 271 -7.03 17.17 7.92
C ARG A 271 -5.76 16.34 7.80
N ARG A 272 -4.92 16.65 6.81
CA ARG A 272 -3.55 16.12 6.68
C ARG A 272 -2.61 17.31 6.61
N ASN A 273 -1.60 17.35 7.48
CA ASN A 273 -0.70 18.51 7.63
C ASN A 273 -1.47 19.84 7.76
N PHE A 274 -2.50 19.86 8.62
CA PHE A 274 -3.42 20.98 8.85
C PHE A 274 -4.30 21.41 7.67
N VAL A 275 -4.11 20.85 6.47
CA VAL A 275 -4.94 21.10 5.28
C VAL A 275 -6.15 20.15 5.28
N PRO A 276 -7.39 20.67 5.18
CA PRO A 276 -8.59 19.84 5.04
C PRO A 276 -8.55 19.00 3.75
N VAL A 277 -8.55 17.67 3.88
CA VAL A 277 -8.52 16.72 2.75
C VAL A 277 -9.90 16.15 2.43
N SER A 278 -10.78 16.03 3.42
CA SER A 278 -12.18 15.62 3.22
C SER A 278 -13.07 16.21 4.31
N SER A 279 -14.36 16.31 4.02
CA SER A 279 -15.39 16.57 5.03
C SER A 279 -16.47 15.52 4.92
N ASN A 280 -16.91 15.01 6.06
CA ASN A 280 -18.05 14.13 6.19
C ASN A 280 -19.17 14.85 6.93
N VAL A 281 -20.41 14.62 6.55
CA VAL A 281 -21.58 15.10 7.29
C VAL A 281 -22.17 13.92 8.05
N VAL A 282 -22.08 13.99 9.37
CA VAL A 282 -22.49 12.92 10.27
C VAL A 282 -23.82 13.30 10.91
N CYS A 283 -24.79 12.39 10.83
CA CYS A 283 -26.04 12.46 11.55
C CYS A 283 -26.03 11.46 12.71
N ARG A 284 -26.33 11.95 13.91
CA ARG A 284 -26.72 11.16 15.08
C ARG A 284 -28.22 11.10 15.16
N LEU A 285 -28.72 9.90 15.34
CA LEU A 285 -30.13 9.58 15.23
C LEU A 285 -30.74 9.29 16.60
N ARG A 286 -32.07 9.25 16.66
CA ARG A 286 -32.83 9.01 17.90
C ARG A 286 -32.52 7.65 18.53
N ASP A 287 -32.24 6.64 17.71
CA ASP A 287 -31.79 5.30 18.12
C ASP A 287 -30.30 5.25 18.53
N LEU A 288 -29.66 6.41 18.72
CA LEU A 288 -28.25 6.61 19.07
C LEU A 288 -27.25 6.16 18.00
N ASP A 289 -27.73 5.66 16.87
CA ASP A 289 -26.92 5.29 15.74
C ASP A 289 -26.32 6.54 15.08
N PHE A 290 -25.21 6.35 14.36
CA PHE A 290 -24.60 7.39 13.56
C PHE A 290 -24.52 6.95 12.11
N ILE A 291 -24.83 7.87 11.20
CA ILE A 291 -24.80 7.61 9.76
C ILE A 291 -24.13 8.78 9.07
N ASN A 292 -23.16 8.49 8.21
CA ASN A 292 -22.61 9.49 7.30
C ASN A 292 -23.57 9.65 6.13
N ILE A 293 -23.97 10.88 5.82
CA ILE A 293 -24.87 11.18 4.70
C ILE A 293 -24.14 11.80 3.51
N CYS A 294 -22.95 12.33 3.73
CA CYS A 294 -22.19 12.99 2.68
C CYS A 294 -20.70 12.95 2.97
N SER A 295 -19.92 12.22 2.18
CA SER A 295 -18.46 12.38 2.11
C SER A 295 -18.06 13.17 0.87
N GLN A 296 -17.43 14.33 1.05
CA GLN A 296 -16.99 15.20 -0.05
C GLN A 296 -15.53 15.63 0.13
N GLY A 297 -14.75 15.45 -0.93
CA GLY A 297 -13.41 16.02 -1.11
C GLY A 297 -13.39 17.02 -2.27
N GLY A 298 -12.40 17.91 -2.30
CA GLY A 298 -12.19 18.82 -3.44
C GLY A 298 -13.11 20.05 -3.51
N LYS A 299 -13.16 20.68 -4.70
CA LYS A 299 -13.94 21.91 -4.97
C LYS A 299 -15.46 21.62 -4.96
N GLY A 300 -16.25 22.53 -4.39
CA GLY A 300 -17.72 22.38 -4.26
C GLY A 300 -18.20 21.72 -2.96
N ARG A 301 -17.27 21.22 -2.14
CA ARG A 301 -17.54 20.59 -0.83
C ARG A 301 -18.41 21.45 0.09
N ALA A 302 -18.10 22.75 0.22
CA ALA A 302 -18.83 23.64 1.12
C ALA A 302 -20.30 23.82 0.70
N ASN A 303 -20.58 23.91 -0.60
CA ASN A 303 -21.92 24.14 -1.10
C ASN A 303 -22.85 22.97 -0.78
N VAL A 304 -22.41 21.73 -1.06
CA VAL A 304 -23.19 20.52 -0.78
C VAL A 304 -23.44 20.37 0.73
N ILE A 305 -22.42 20.63 1.56
CA ILE A 305 -22.56 20.57 3.01
C ILE A 305 -23.57 21.61 3.49
N ASN A 306 -23.44 22.87 3.05
CA ASN A 306 -24.34 23.94 3.47
C ASN A 306 -25.79 23.67 3.04
N GLU A 307 -26.01 23.07 1.86
CA GLU A 307 -27.33 22.69 1.37
C GLU A 307 -27.98 21.63 2.27
N VAL A 308 -27.22 20.60 2.66
CA VAL A 308 -27.68 19.57 3.60
C VAL A 308 -28.05 20.17 4.96
N PHE A 309 -27.18 21.02 5.52
CA PHE A 309 -27.44 21.67 6.81
C PHE A 309 -28.67 22.58 6.75
N SER A 310 -28.83 23.35 5.67
CA SER A 310 -29.99 24.21 5.46
C SER A 310 -31.28 23.39 5.35
N ALA A 311 -31.25 22.27 4.63
CA ALA A 311 -32.40 21.37 4.51
C ALA A 311 -32.80 20.75 5.86
N VAL A 312 -31.84 20.30 6.66
CA VAL A 312 -32.13 19.76 8.01
C VAL A 312 -32.69 20.85 8.91
N SER A 313 -32.08 22.03 8.93
CA SER A 313 -32.56 23.15 9.77
C SER A 313 -33.98 23.57 9.41
N ALA A 314 -34.36 23.54 8.14
CA ALA A 314 -35.69 23.92 7.69
C ALA A 314 -36.77 22.86 8.00
N ARG A 315 -36.41 21.57 7.94
CA ARG A 315 -37.36 20.44 8.03
C ARG A 315 -37.41 19.80 9.41
N ASN A 316 -36.37 19.98 10.21
CA ASN A 316 -36.30 19.59 11.60
C ASN A 316 -35.63 20.68 12.45
N PRO A 317 -36.40 21.71 12.88
CA PRO A 317 -35.89 22.79 13.72
C PRO A 317 -35.43 22.34 15.12
N ALA A 318 -35.80 21.14 15.56
CA ALA A 318 -35.40 20.59 16.86
C ALA A 318 -34.04 19.89 16.82
N ALA A 319 -33.48 19.62 15.64
CA ALA A 319 -32.15 19.02 15.52
C ALA A 319 -31.06 19.99 15.97
N MET A 320 -30.08 19.48 16.72
CA MET A 320 -28.85 20.21 17.00
C MET A 320 -28.03 20.32 15.72
N ILE A 321 -27.61 21.54 15.35
CA ILE A 321 -26.88 21.82 14.11
C ILE A 321 -25.46 22.27 14.42
N GLY A 322 -24.46 21.59 13.83
CA GLY A 322 -23.04 21.95 13.94
C GLY A 322 -22.34 21.32 15.15
N TYR A 323 -21.01 21.40 15.15
CA TYR A 323 -20.17 20.88 16.23
C TYR A 323 -19.82 22.00 17.20
N SER A 324 -20.44 22.02 18.38
CA SER A 324 -20.15 22.95 19.47
C SER A 324 -20.20 22.24 20.82
N ASP A 325 -19.56 22.82 21.84
CA ASP A 325 -19.54 22.23 23.19
C ASP A 325 -20.95 22.15 23.80
N GLU A 326 -21.85 23.08 23.45
CA GLU A 326 -23.25 23.03 23.88
C GLU A 326 -23.97 21.83 23.27
N ASN A 327 -23.82 21.61 21.96
CA ASN A 327 -24.44 20.47 21.27
C ASN A 327 -23.88 19.13 21.75
N VAL A 328 -22.57 19.07 22.03
CA VAL A 328 -21.95 17.87 22.62
C VAL A 328 -22.58 17.55 23.97
N LYS A 329 -22.66 18.53 24.88
CA LYS A 329 -23.26 18.33 26.21
C LYS A 329 -24.75 17.99 26.13
N ALA A 330 -25.50 18.65 25.23
CA ALA A 330 -26.92 18.39 25.02
C ALA A 330 -27.15 16.98 24.47
N PHE A 331 -26.32 16.52 23.53
CA PHE A 331 -26.39 15.15 23.02
C PHE A 331 -26.00 14.12 24.08
N ASP A 332 -24.97 14.37 24.88
CA ASP A 332 -24.61 13.48 26.00
C ASP A 332 -25.75 13.33 27.02
N ALA A 333 -26.46 14.43 27.32
CA ALA A 333 -27.64 14.39 28.18
C ALA A 333 -28.78 13.57 27.54
N PHE A 334 -29.04 13.78 26.25
CA PHE A 334 -30.02 13.00 25.47
C PHE A 334 -29.69 11.51 25.51
N GLN A 335 -28.43 11.13 25.35
CA GLN A 335 -27.98 9.73 25.41
C GLN A 335 -28.24 9.09 26.78
N ARG A 336 -28.03 9.83 27.87
CA ARG A 336 -28.27 9.32 29.24
C ARG A 336 -29.75 9.09 29.53
N GLN A 337 -30.64 9.85 28.90
CA GLN A 337 -32.09 9.74 29.10
C GLN A 337 -32.74 8.63 28.27
N ASN A 338 -32.10 8.20 27.18
CA ASN A 338 -32.63 7.23 26.22
C ASN A 338 -31.82 5.91 26.17
N ARG A 339 -31.03 5.64 27.22
CA ARG A 339 -30.36 4.36 27.46
C ARG A 339 -31.16 3.54 28.47
#